data_AF-A0A2S2FF34-F1
#
_entry.id   AF-A0A2S2FF34-F1
#
_cell.length_a   1.000
_cell.length_b   1.000
_cell.length_c   1.000
_cell.angle_alpha   90.00
_cell.angle_beta   90.00
_cell.angle_gamma   90.00
#
_symmetry.space_group_name_H-M   'P 1'
#
loop_
_entity.id
_entity.type
_entity.pdbx_description
1 polymer ?
#
loop_
_entity_poly.entity_id
_entity_poly.type
_entity_poly.pdbx_seq_one_letter_code
_entity_poly.pdbx_strand_id
1 'polypeptide(L)'
;MNEQKQLRTVLIELFPTLRPTDFPKLNAQSSNSTWLMDWQSNYEASKQVIAACEFSNFGGLLEEKFKTLNVVKSSHYDVSYILKDIFNYIEKFEDNSEHELVDLSESEYDASFYDDNELSFEEQYAIAMDNITFDILQHDVSVIVIEHGENSAFILSQAAFEALSKLEKLLKTIYTNSDVTLYHHEYKQDYQFGYLLTDLE
;
A
#
# COMPACT_ATOMS: atom_id res chain seq x y z
N MET A 1 -16.60 4.93 23.13
CA MET A 1 -15.26 4.48 23.58
C MET A 1 -14.30 5.06 22.54
N ASN A 2 -13.34 5.91 22.92
CA ASN A 2 -12.54 6.70 21.95
C ASN A 2 -11.79 5.75 20.96
N GLU A 3 -12.10 5.84 19.67
CA GLU A 3 -11.54 5.00 18.61
C GLU A 3 -10.02 5.16 18.52
N GLN A 4 -9.45 6.34 18.83
CA GLN A 4 -7.99 6.53 18.93
C GLN A 4 -7.37 5.59 19.96
N LYS A 5 -8.05 5.42 21.11
CA LYS A 5 -7.56 4.53 22.18
C LYS A 5 -7.63 3.08 21.72
N GLN A 6 -8.72 2.69 21.07
CA GLN A 6 -8.89 1.33 20.54
C GLN A 6 -7.85 1.01 19.47
N LEU A 7 -7.69 1.89 18.47
CA LEU A 7 -6.70 1.74 17.41
C LEU A 7 -5.29 1.61 17.99
N ARG A 8 -4.90 2.52 18.89
CA ARG A 8 -3.59 2.46 19.55
C ARG A 8 -3.37 1.12 20.27
N THR A 9 -4.36 0.65 21.02
CA THR A 9 -4.25 -0.63 21.73
C THR A 9 -4.05 -1.79 20.76
N VAL A 10 -4.87 -1.87 19.71
CA VAL A 10 -4.75 -2.94 18.70
C VAL A 10 -3.40 -2.89 17.98
N LEU A 11 -2.89 -1.71 17.64
CA LEU A 11 -1.57 -1.56 17.03
C LEU A 11 -0.45 -2.02 17.97
N ILE A 12 -0.52 -1.73 19.27
CA ILE A 12 0.47 -2.21 20.25
C ILE A 12 0.40 -3.74 20.41
N GLU A 13 -0.81 -4.31 20.39
CA GLU A 13 -1.00 -5.77 20.46
C GLU A 13 -0.42 -6.48 19.22
N LEU A 14 -0.59 -5.90 18.04
CA LEU A 14 -0.09 -6.44 16.77
C LEU A 14 1.41 -6.21 16.57
N PHE A 15 1.94 -5.12 17.12
CA PHE A 15 3.34 -4.72 16.98
C PHE A 15 3.96 -4.48 18.37
N PRO A 16 4.45 -5.54 19.06
CA PRO A 16 4.90 -5.45 20.45
C PRO A 16 6.08 -4.50 20.70
N THR A 17 6.76 -4.05 19.65
CA THR A 17 7.81 -3.02 19.72
C THR A 17 7.24 -1.63 20.01
N LEU A 18 5.97 -1.37 19.68
CA LEU A 18 5.30 -0.11 19.91
C LEU A 18 4.92 0.07 21.39
N ARG A 19 5.06 1.30 21.87
CA ARG A 19 4.74 1.72 23.24
C ARG A 19 3.70 2.84 23.19
N PRO A 20 2.96 3.09 24.29
CA PRO A 20 1.99 4.18 24.34
C PRO A 20 2.58 5.58 24.05
N THR A 21 3.88 5.77 24.28
CA THR A 21 4.62 7.01 24.00
C THR A 21 4.94 7.22 22.52
N ASP A 22 4.81 6.17 21.71
CA ASP A 22 5.14 6.19 20.28
C ASP A 22 3.98 6.72 19.43
N PHE A 23 2.94 7.23 20.08
CA PHE A 23 1.71 7.76 19.48
C PHE A 23 1.43 9.17 19.97
N PRO A 24 0.67 9.97 19.19
CA PRO A 24 0.15 11.23 19.69
C PRO A 24 -0.70 11.06 20.93
N LYS A 25 -0.71 12.08 21.78
CA LYS A 25 -1.60 12.11 22.95
C LYS A 25 -3.04 11.98 22.48
N LEU A 26 -3.80 11.12 23.14
CA LEU A 26 -5.22 10.94 22.86
C LEU A 26 -5.93 12.29 23.06
N ASN A 27 -6.67 12.72 22.05
CA ASN A 27 -7.36 13.99 22.04
C ASN A 27 -8.79 13.80 21.51
N ALA A 28 -9.76 13.82 22.42
CA ALA A 28 -11.17 13.65 22.08
C ALA A 28 -11.76 14.81 21.25
N GLN A 29 -11.06 15.95 21.13
CA GLN A 29 -11.46 17.06 20.26
C GLN A 29 -10.90 16.94 18.84
N SER A 30 -9.87 16.13 18.63
CA SER A 30 -9.31 15.85 17.30
C SER A 30 -10.06 14.68 16.67
N SER A 31 -10.28 14.73 15.35
CA SER A 31 -10.84 13.59 14.64
C SER A 31 -9.88 12.40 14.70
N ASN A 32 -10.42 11.19 14.55
CA ASN A 32 -9.60 9.97 14.54
C ASN A 32 -8.62 9.96 13.36
N SER A 33 -9.04 10.50 12.21
CA SER A 33 -8.21 10.61 11.00
C SER A 33 -7.05 11.59 11.20
N THR A 34 -7.31 12.77 11.79
CA THR A 34 -6.24 13.74 12.09
C THR A 34 -5.24 13.19 13.09
N TRP A 35 -5.70 12.47 14.12
CA TRP A 35 -4.81 11.80 15.07
C TRP A 35 -3.93 10.73 14.39
N LEU A 36 -4.50 9.95 13.48
CA LEU A 36 -3.76 8.93 12.72
C LEU A 36 -2.76 9.54 11.75
N MET A 37 -3.14 10.60 11.04
CA MET A 37 -2.24 11.37 10.17
C MET A 37 -1.07 11.98 10.93
N ASP A 38 -1.32 12.53 12.14
CA ASP A 38 -0.25 13.03 13.01
C ASP A 38 0.74 11.93 13.37
N TRP A 39 0.25 10.73 13.70
CA TRP A 39 1.10 9.57 13.96
C TRP A 39 1.95 9.17 12.75
N GLN A 40 1.33 9.07 11.58
CA GLN A 40 2.02 8.68 10.33
C GLN A 40 3.10 9.68 9.92
N SER A 41 2.84 10.98 10.08
CA SER A 41 3.76 12.03 9.63
C SER A 41 4.88 12.33 10.63
N ASN A 42 4.57 12.36 11.93
CA ASN A 42 5.46 12.95 12.94
C ASN A 42 6.13 11.94 13.87
N TYR A 43 5.77 10.65 13.83
CA TYR A 43 6.30 9.64 14.73
C TYR A 43 7.07 8.57 13.96
N GLU A 44 8.38 8.48 14.17
CA GLU A 44 9.24 7.48 13.52
C GLU A 44 8.80 6.03 13.74
N ALA A 45 8.09 5.75 14.85
CA ALA A 45 7.56 4.43 15.14
C ALA A 45 6.51 3.97 14.13
N SER A 46 5.74 4.90 13.53
CA SER A 46 4.74 4.54 12.50
C SER A 46 5.43 4.01 11.24
N LYS A 47 6.59 4.57 10.87
CA LYS A 47 7.39 4.14 9.71
C LYS A 47 8.01 2.76 9.87
N GLN A 48 8.02 2.21 11.08
CA GLN A 48 8.49 0.83 11.32
C GLN A 48 7.41 -0.23 11.08
N VAL A 49 6.15 0.19 10.91
CA VAL A 49 4.98 -0.68 10.79
C VAL A 49 4.10 -0.38 9.58
N ILE A 50 4.17 0.85 9.05
CA ILE A 50 3.45 1.30 7.86
C ILE A 50 4.47 1.67 6.79
N ALA A 51 4.38 1.03 5.63
CA ALA A 51 5.03 1.50 4.42
C ALA A 51 4.02 2.32 3.62
N ALA A 52 4.21 3.64 3.54
CA ALA A 52 3.35 4.54 2.77
C ALA A 52 4.13 5.10 1.57
N CYS A 53 3.49 5.16 0.42
CA CYS A 53 4.05 5.69 -0.81
C CYS A 53 2.97 6.33 -1.70
N GLU A 54 3.39 7.33 -2.45
CA GLU A 54 2.63 7.87 -3.58
C GLU A 54 2.87 7.00 -4.81
N PHE A 55 1.83 6.78 -5.63
CA PHE A 55 1.92 5.98 -6.85
C PHE A 55 3.00 6.48 -7.81
N SER A 56 3.08 7.79 -8.01
CA SER A 56 4.10 8.46 -8.85
C SER A 56 5.55 8.13 -8.43
N ASN A 57 5.75 7.62 -7.21
CA ASN A 57 7.04 7.26 -6.65
C ASN A 57 7.10 5.79 -6.17
N PHE A 58 6.22 4.91 -6.66
CA PHE A 58 6.18 3.49 -6.27
C PHE A 58 7.55 2.80 -6.43
N GLY A 59 8.27 3.14 -7.52
CA GLY A 59 9.63 2.74 -7.90
C GLY A 59 10.63 2.54 -6.75
N GLY A 60 11.22 3.64 -6.30
CA GLY A 60 12.26 3.58 -5.28
C GLY A 60 11.72 3.58 -3.86
N LEU A 61 10.62 4.29 -3.61
CA LEU A 61 10.17 4.55 -2.26
C LEU A 61 9.59 3.31 -1.61
N LEU A 62 8.78 2.52 -2.32
CA LEU A 62 8.10 1.39 -1.69
C LEU A 62 9.10 0.32 -1.21
N GLU A 63 10.12 0.02 -2.01
CA GLU A 63 11.21 -0.89 -1.61
C GLU A 63 11.95 -0.37 -0.36
N GLU A 64 12.34 0.92 -0.35
CA GLU A 64 13.00 1.53 0.80
C GLU A 64 12.10 1.44 2.05
N LYS A 65 10.81 1.77 1.93
CA LYS A 65 9.86 1.71 3.03
C LYS A 65 9.70 0.29 3.55
N PHE A 66 9.56 -0.71 2.69
CA PHE A 66 9.48 -2.11 3.13
C PHE A 66 10.73 -2.56 3.87
N LYS A 67 11.93 -2.21 3.40
CA LYS A 67 13.20 -2.51 4.10
C LYS A 67 13.30 -1.88 5.49
N THR A 68 12.58 -0.79 5.75
CA THR A 68 12.57 -0.16 7.07
C THR A 68 11.68 -0.88 8.07
N LEU A 69 10.69 -1.65 7.60
CA LEU A 69 9.71 -2.32 8.45
C LEU A 69 10.31 -3.40 9.33
N ASN A 70 9.81 -3.50 10.56
CA ASN A 70 10.27 -4.50 11.52
C ASN A 70 9.91 -5.93 11.10
N VAL A 71 8.72 -6.14 10.53
CA VAL A 71 8.24 -7.47 10.13
C VAL A 71 9.06 -8.07 8.99
N VAL A 72 9.48 -7.25 8.02
CA VAL A 72 10.32 -7.66 6.89
C VAL A 72 11.69 -8.14 7.38
N LYS A 73 12.28 -7.42 8.34
CA LYS A 73 13.56 -7.81 8.97
C LYS A 73 13.46 -9.13 9.72
N SER A 74 12.31 -9.44 10.34
CA SER A 74 12.11 -10.70 11.07
C SER A 74 11.78 -11.90 10.18
N SER A 75 11.10 -11.70 9.05
CA SER A 75 10.69 -12.79 8.15
C SER A 75 11.71 -13.09 7.04
N HIS A 76 12.73 -12.25 6.86
CA HIS A 76 13.65 -12.30 5.71
C HIS A 76 12.94 -12.20 4.35
N TYR A 77 11.72 -11.64 4.35
CA TYR A 77 10.98 -11.34 3.13
C TYR A 77 11.68 -10.23 2.34
N ASP A 78 11.71 -10.35 1.01
CA ASP A 78 12.34 -9.38 0.12
C ASP A 78 11.50 -9.14 -1.15
N VAL A 79 10.73 -8.05 -1.15
CA VAL A 79 9.96 -7.52 -2.28
C VAL A 79 10.79 -7.05 -3.48
N SER A 80 12.13 -6.96 -3.35
CA SER A 80 12.94 -6.23 -4.32
C SER A 80 12.79 -6.79 -5.75
N TYR A 81 12.57 -8.10 -5.89
CA TYR A 81 12.40 -8.73 -7.20
C TYR A 81 11.06 -8.40 -7.85
N ILE A 82 9.93 -8.55 -7.12
CA ILE A 82 8.61 -8.26 -7.70
C ILE A 82 8.46 -6.78 -8.03
N LEU A 83 8.98 -5.90 -7.17
CA LEU A 83 8.99 -4.46 -7.41
C LEU A 83 9.83 -4.13 -8.65
N LYS A 84 11.02 -4.74 -8.78
CA LYS A 84 11.84 -4.58 -9.98
C LYS A 84 11.12 -5.04 -11.26
N ASP A 85 10.39 -6.15 -11.22
CA ASP A 85 9.64 -6.63 -12.38
C ASP A 85 8.46 -5.72 -12.73
N ILE A 86 7.74 -5.20 -11.71
CA ILE A 86 6.73 -4.15 -11.86
C ILE A 86 7.32 -2.91 -12.54
N PHE A 87 8.49 -2.43 -12.09
CA PHE A 87 9.09 -1.22 -12.65
C PHE A 87 9.65 -1.45 -14.04
N ASN A 88 10.33 -2.57 -14.29
CA ASN A 88 10.76 -2.91 -15.64
C ASN A 88 9.58 -3.02 -16.60
N TYR A 89 8.41 -3.45 -16.11
CA TYR A 89 7.19 -3.42 -16.89
C TYR A 89 6.79 -1.98 -17.17
N ILE A 90 6.52 -1.17 -16.15
CA ILE A 90 6.07 0.24 -16.30
C ILE A 90 7.05 1.06 -17.17
N GLU A 91 8.36 1.00 -16.91
CA GLU A 91 9.39 1.71 -17.69
C GLU A 91 9.42 1.29 -19.16
N LYS A 92 9.15 0.01 -19.48
CA LYS A 92 9.05 -0.45 -20.88
C LYS A 92 7.82 0.09 -21.61
N PHE A 93 6.76 0.46 -20.89
CA PHE A 93 5.63 1.17 -21.49
C PHE A 93 5.97 2.65 -21.68
N GLU A 94 6.62 3.29 -20.70
CA GLU A 94 7.10 4.69 -20.83
C GLU A 94 8.11 4.88 -21.98
N ASP A 95 8.99 3.91 -22.25
CA ASP A 95 10.01 4.02 -23.33
C ASP A 95 9.41 3.83 -24.75
N ASN A 96 8.13 3.45 -24.85
CA ASN A 96 7.38 3.38 -26.12
C ASN A 96 6.47 4.58 -26.36
N SER A 97 6.38 5.51 -25.42
CA SER A 97 5.56 6.71 -25.52
C SER A 97 6.36 7.94 -25.09
N GLU A 98 6.71 8.79 -26.06
CA GLU A 98 7.03 10.21 -25.79
C GLU A 98 5.77 10.88 -25.23
N HIS A 99 5.45 10.66 -23.96
CA HIS A 99 4.34 11.29 -23.29
C HIS A 99 4.87 12.09 -22.10
N GLU A 100 4.99 13.39 -22.34
CA GLU A 100 5.12 14.40 -21.30
C GLU A 100 4.08 14.11 -20.21
N LEU A 101 4.52 14.04 -18.95
CA LEU A 101 3.64 13.97 -17.78
C LEU A 101 2.58 15.07 -17.88
N VAL A 102 1.38 14.71 -18.33
CA VAL A 102 0.32 15.65 -18.61
C VAL A 102 -0.15 16.24 -17.29
N ASP A 103 0.07 17.55 -17.12
CA ASP A 103 -0.51 18.35 -16.06
C ASP A 103 -2.04 18.28 -16.20
N LEU A 104 -2.70 17.58 -15.26
CA LEU A 104 -4.14 17.28 -15.24
C LEU A 104 -5.01 18.52 -14.94
N SER A 105 -4.62 19.70 -15.41
CA SER A 105 -5.47 20.89 -15.40
C SER A 105 -5.76 21.31 -16.83
N GLU A 106 -6.98 21.02 -17.28
CA GLU A 106 -7.59 21.56 -18.51
C GLU A 106 -7.02 21.05 -19.84
N SER A 107 -7.44 19.87 -20.29
CA SER A 107 -7.68 19.68 -21.73
C SER A 107 -8.68 18.55 -21.99
N GLU A 108 -9.56 18.81 -22.96
CA GLU A 108 -10.58 17.89 -23.44
C GLU A 108 -9.89 16.62 -23.98
N TYR A 109 -10.17 15.48 -23.36
CA TYR A 109 -9.66 14.17 -23.76
C TYR A 109 -10.04 13.86 -25.22
N ASP A 110 -9.10 13.98 -26.15
CA ASP A 110 -9.23 13.47 -27.51
C ASP A 110 -8.88 11.97 -27.50
N ALA A 111 -9.91 11.14 -27.36
CA ALA A 111 -9.84 9.68 -27.25
C ALA A 111 -9.44 8.96 -28.55
N SER A 112 -8.73 9.63 -29.47
CA SER A 112 -8.35 9.08 -30.78
C SER A 112 -6.87 8.68 -30.91
N PHE A 113 -6.09 8.79 -29.82
CA PHE A 113 -4.64 8.52 -29.80
C PHE A 113 -4.19 7.29 -28.99
N TYR A 114 -5.09 6.55 -28.34
CA TYR A 114 -4.72 5.35 -27.60
C TYR A 114 -4.54 4.16 -28.56
N ASP A 115 -3.36 3.54 -28.55
CA ASP A 115 -3.14 2.22 -29.14
C ASP A 115 -4.00 1.22 -28.35
N ASP A 116 -4.84 0.42 -29.02
CA ASP A 116 -5.81 -0.51 -28.39
C ASP A 116 -5.13 -1.59 -27.50
N ASN A 117 -3.79 -1.62 -27.46
CA ASN A 117 -2.98 -2.56 -26.69
C ASN A 117 -2.33 -1.97 -25.42
N GLU A 118 -2.49 -0.67 -25.16
CA GLU A 118 -1.92 -0.03 -23.97
C GLU A 118 -2.88 -0.10 -22.78
N LEU A 119 -2.43 -0.69 -21.67
CA LEU A 119 -3.24 -0.79 -20.45
C LEU A 119 -3.52 0.59 -19.86
N SER A 120 -4.72 0.80 -19.35
CA SER A 120 -5.03 2.03 -18.61
C SER A 120 -4.21 2.13 -17.33
N PHE A 121 -4.07 3.34 -16.81
CA PHE A 121 -3.44 3.59 -15.52
C PHE A 121 -4.06 2.74 -14.40
N GLU A 122 -5.38 2.64 -14.37
CA GLU A 122 -6.10 1.85 -13.37
C GLU A 122 -5.79 0.36 -13.47
N GLU A 123 -5.62 -0.17 -14.69
CA GLU A 123 -5.26 -1.57 -14.92
C GLU A 123 -3.83 -1.85 -14.45
N GLN A 124 -2.87 -1.01 -14.84
CA GLN A 124 -1.48 -1.12 -14.40
C GLN A 124 -1.37 -1.06 -12.88
N TYR A 125 -2.12 -0.15 -12.25
CA TYR A 125 -2.22 -0.02 -10.81
C TYR A 125 -2.79 -1.29 -10.16
N ALA A 126 -3.91 -1.82 -10.66
CA ALA A 126 -4.51 -3.03 -10.14
C ALA A 126 -3.56 -4.23 -10.23
N ILE A 127 -2.85 -4.38 -11.36
CA ILE A 127 -1.86 -5.43 -11.56
C ILE A 127 -0.70 -5.28 -10.55
N ALA A 128 -0.14 -4.08 -10.40
CA ALA A 128 0.96 -3.83 -9.47
C ALA A 128 0.56 -4.16 -8.03
N MET A 129 -0.59 -3.67 -7.58
CA MET A 129 -1.11 -3.90 -6.23
C MET A 129 -1.36 -5.38 -5.95
N ASP A 130 -1.95 -6.10 -6.90
CA ASP A 130 -2.22 -7.52 -6.77
C ASP A 130 -0.93 -8.34 -6.70
N ASN A 131 0.04 -8.06 -7.57
CA ASN A 131 1.33 -8.76 -7.57
C ASN A 131 2.12 -8.51 -6.28
N ILE A 132 2.18 -7.26 -5.79
CA ILE A 132 2.83 -6.95 -4.49
C ILE A 132 2.13 -7.70 -3.37
N THR A 133 0.80 -7.65 -3.33
CA THR A 133 0.00 -8.31 -2.30
C THR A 133 0.23 -9.81 -2.31
N PHE A 134 0.15 -10.43 -3.49
CA PHE A 134 0.35 -11.87 -3.63
C PHE A 134 1.76 -12.31 -3.22
N ASP A 135 2.80 -11.56 -3.59
CA ASP A 135 4.19 -11.82 -3.19
C ASP A 135 4.32 -11.77 -1.66
N ILE A 136 3.78 -10.74 -1.01
CA ILE A 136 3.78 -10.62 0.47
C ILE A 136 3.19 -11.89 1.12
N LEU A 137 2.06 -12.36 0.58
CA LEU A 137 1.36 -13.52 1.12
C LEU A 137 2.12 -14.84 0.98
N GLN A 138 2.98 -14.98 -0.04
CA GLN A 138 3.82 -16.19 -0.20
C GLN A 138 4.83 -16.35 0.94
N HIS A 139 5.11 -15.29 1.69
CA HIS A 139 6.07 -15.27 2.78
C HIS A 139 5.45 -15.38 4.18
N ASP A 140 4.20 -15.87 4.28
CA ASP A 140 3.44 -15.98 5.53
C ASP A 140 3.32 -14.63 6.26
N VAL A 141 3.22 -13.56 5.47
CA VAL A 141 2.96 -12.19 5.93
C VAL A 141 1.60 -11.79 5.40
N SER A 142 0.72 -11.32 6.26
CA SER A 142 -0.56 -10.72 5.87
C SER A 142 -0.40 -9.22 5.68
N VAL A 143 -1.25 -8.62 4.86
CA VAL A 143 -1.19 -7.19 4.55
C VAL A 143 -2.55 -6.54 4.62
N ILE A 144 -2.61 -5.38 5.28
CA ILE A 144 -3.72 -4.44 5.10
C ILE A 144 -3.23 -3.34 4.17
N VAL A 145 -3.93 -3.16 3.07
CA VAL A 145 -3.73 -2.06 2.12
C VAL A 145 -4.76 -0.97 2.44
N ILE A 146 -4.31 0.29 2.44
CA ILE A 146 -5.15 1.47 2.58
C ILE A 146 -4.88 2.36 1.37
N GLU A 147 -5.89 2.57 0.53
CA GLU A 147 -5.80 3.32 -0.71
C GLU A 147 -6.57 4.63 -0.56
N HIS A 148 -5.89 5.77 -0.75
CA HIS A 148 -6.46 7.10 -0.58
C HIS A 148 -5.98 8.05 -1.68
N GLY A 149 -6.78 8.18 -2.73
CA GLY A 149 -6.36 8.91 -3.94
C GLY A 149 -5.14 8.23 -4.55
N GLU A 150 -4.07 8.98 -4.75
CA GLU A 150 -2.79 8.50 -5.29
C GLU A 150 -1.85 7.91 -4.24
N ASN A 151 -2.27 7.84 -2.97
CA ASN A 151 -1.47 7.32 -1.87
C ASN A 151 -1.92 5.92 -1.47
N SER A 152 -0.96 5.02 -1.30
CA SER A 152 -1.21 3.68 -0.76
C SER A 152 -0.35 3.46 0.48
N ALA A 153 -0.94 2.85 1.49
CA ALA A 153 -0.25 2.45 2.71
C ALA A 153 -0.43 0.96 2.97
N PHE A 154 0.68 0.31 3.31
CA PHE A 154 0.77 -1.12 3.57
C PHE A 154 1.11 -1.34 5.04
N ILE A 155 0.26 -2.09 5.73
CA ILE A 155 0.52 -2.58 7.09
C ILE A 155 0.79 -4.08 6.99
N LEU A 156 2.05 -4.46 7.18
CA LEU A 156 2.50 -5.84 7.11
C LEU A 156 2.51 -6.49 8.49
N SER A 157 1.99 -7.70 8.63
CA SER A 157 1.95 -8.40 9.93
C SER A 157 1.88 -9.91 9.78
N GLN A 158 2.49 -10.63 10.73
CA GLN A 158 2.35 -12.08 10.88
C GLN A 158 1.27 -12.46 11.92
N ALA A 159 0.47 -11.49 12.36
CA ALA A 159 -0.61 -11.76 13.30
C ALA A 159 -1.73 -12.58 12.66
N ALA A 160 -2.48 -13.30 13.51
CA ALA A 160 -3.64 -14.07 13.06
C ALA A 160 -4.73 -13.17 12.45
N PHE A 161 -5.47 -13.73 11.49
CA PHE A 161 -6.58 -13.06 10.80
C PHE A 161 -7.55 -12.36 11.74
N GLU A 162 -7.92 -12.98 12.87
CA GLU A 162 -8.88 -12.39 13.82
C GLU A 162 -8.39 -11.06 14.39
N ALA A 163 -7.08 -10.94 14.65
CA ALA A 163 -6.48 -9.72 15.17
C ALA A 163 -6.38 -8.64 14.07
N LEU A 164 -6.03 -9.03 12.84
CA LEU A 164 -5.96 -8.12 11.70
C LEU A 164 -7.33 -7.62 11.24
N SER A 165 -8.35 -8.48 11.26
CA SER A 165 -9.73 -8.08 10.93
C SER A 165 -10.29 -7.07 11.94
N LYS A 166 -9.85 -7.10 13.20
CA LYS A 166 -10.18 -6.05 14.18
C LYS A 166 -9.54 -4.72 13.80
N LEU A 167 -8.26 -4.73 13.39
CA LEU A 167 -7.56 -3.54 12.93
C LEU A 167 -8.20 -2.97 11.66
N GLU A 168 -8.48 -3.80 10.66
CA GLU A 168 -9.15 -3.44 9.41
C GLU A 168 -10.48 -2.71 9.66
N LYS A 169 -11.34 -3.24 10.54
CA LYS A 169 -12.63 -2.62 10.89
C LYS A 169 -12.46 -1.24 11.53
N LEU A 170 -11.44 -1.08 12.40
CA LEU A 170 -11.14 0.21 13.00
C LEU A 170 -10.64 1.21 11.95
N LEU A 171 -9.76 0.77 11.04
CA LEU A 171 -9.23 1.59 9.96
C LEU A 171 -10.35 2.03 9.00
N LYS A 172 -11.27 1.14 8.60
CA LYS A 172 -12.47 1.48 7.80
C LYS A 172 -13.36 2.54 8.46
N THR A 173 -13.41 2.56 9.78
CA THR A 173 -14.19 3.56 10.54
C THR A 173 -13.48 4.93 10.55
N ILE A 174 -12.16 4.95 10.43
CA ILE A 174 -11.33 6.15 10.51
C ILE A 174 -11.13 6.77 9.13
N TYR A 175 -10.87 5.93 8.13
CA TYR A 175 -10.71 6.31 6.73
C TYR A 175 -12.04 6.13 5.98
N THR A 176 -12.93 7.11 6.10
CA THR A 176 -14.26 7.03 5.48
C THR A 176 -14.23 7.20 3.95
N ASN A 177 -13.13 7.70 3.40
CA ASN A 177 -12.94 7.99 1.97
C ASN A 177 -11.71 7.25 1.42
N SER A 178 -11.41 6.08 1.97
CA SER A 178 -10.31 5.23 1.52
C SER A 178 -10.79 3.80 1.44
N ASP A 179 -10.23 3.05 0.50
CA ASP A 179 -10.43 1.62 0.44
C ASP A 179 -9.42 0.96 1.38
N VAL A 180 -9.94 0.22 2.36
CA VAL A 180 -9.13 -0.54 3.31
C VAL A 180 -9.40 -2.01 3.07
N THR A 181 -8.37 -2.75 2.70
CA THR A 181 -8.52 -4.16 2.31
C THR A 181 -7.51 -5.02 3.05
N LEU A 182 -8.00 -6.07 3.71
CA LEU A 182 -7.16 -7.09 4.35
C LEU A 182 -6.98 -8.27 3.41
N TYR A 183 -5.72 -8.58 3.10
CA TYR A 183 -5.32 -9.75 2.34
C TYR A 183 -4.63 -10.76 3.24
N HIS A 184 -4.99 -12.04 3.08
CA HIS A 184 -4.46 -13.17 3.84
C HIS A 184 -4.36 -14.43 2.97
N HIS A 185 -3.88 -15.54 3.53
CA HIS A 185 -3.45 -16.76 2.82
C HIS A 185 -4.48 -17.40 1.88
N GLU A 186 -5.77 -17.09 2.02
CA GLU A 186 -6.83 -17.57 1.10
C GLU A 186 -6.96 -16.72 -0.17
N TYR A 187 -6.26 -15.59 -0.23
CA TYR A 187 -6.29 -14.69 -1.38
C TYR A 187 -5.74 -15.39 -2.62
N LYS A 188 -6.41 -15.15 -3.74
CA LYS A 188 -6.00 -15.61 -5.05
C LYS A 188 -5.65 -14.40 -5.87
N GLN A 189 -4.48 -14.44 -6.49
CA GLN A 189 -4.07 -13.45 -7.44
C GLN A 189 -5.00 -13.46 -8.64
N ASP A 190 -5.52 -12.30 -8.99
CA ASP A 190 -6.42 -12.08 -10.12
C ASP A 190 -5.63 -11.61 -11.36
N TYR A 191 -4.47 -10.98 -11.16
CA TYR A 191 -3.63 -10.31 -12.16
C TYR A 191 -2.15 -10.68 -12.02
N GLN A 192 -1.48 -11.03 -13.11
CA GLN A 192 -0.05 -11.36 -13.15
C GLN A 192 0.64 -10.66 -14.32
N PHE A 193 1.81 -10.06 -14.06
CA PHE A 193 2.64 -9.46 -15.13
C PHE A 193 3.04 -10.46 -16.21
N GLY A 194 3.22 -11.73 -15.86
CA GLY A 194 3.65 -12.77 -16.80
C GLY A 194 2.77 -12.90 -18.04
N TYR A 195 1.46 -12.67 -17.92
CA TYR A 195 0.53 -12.73 -19.06
C TYR A 195 0.65 -11.54 -20.01
N LEU A 196 1.13 -10.40 -19.53
CA LEU A 196 1.30 -9.18 -20.34
C LEU A 196 2.60 -9.21 -21.15
N LEU A 197 3.55 -10.06 -20.74
CA LEU A 197 4.83 -10.24 -21.41
C LEU A 197 4.81 -11.32 -22.50
N THR A 198 3.75 -12.14 -22.57
CA THR A 198 3.64 -13.25 -23.53
C THR A 198 3.14 -12.84 -24.92
N ASP A 199 2.55 -11.65 -25.08
CA ASP A 199 2.02 -11.17 -26.37
C ASP A 199 3.02 -10.31 -27.17
N LEU A 200 4.29 -10.26 -26.74
CA LEU A 200 5.38 -9.51 -27.39
C LEU A 200 6.31 -10.37 -28.27
N GLU A 201 5.91 -11.59 -28.66
CA GLU A 201 6.65 -12.45 -29.62
C GLU A 201 6.13 -12.39 -31.06
#